data_AF-A0A2P7YGC5-F1
#
_entry.id   AF-A0A2P7YGC5-F1
#
_cell.length_a   1.000
_cell.length_b   1.000
_cell.length_c   1.000
_cell.angle_alpha   90.00
_cell.angle_beta   90.00
_cell.angle_gamma   90.00
#
_symmetry.space_group_name_H-M   'P 1'
#
loop_
_entity.id
_entity.type
_entity.pdbx_description
1 polymer ?
#
loop_
_entity_poly.entity_id
_entity_poly.type
_entity_poly.pdbx_seq_one_letter_code
_entity_poly.pdbx_strand_id
1 'polypeptide(L)'
;MSSSARTARRALFQSGMFISPLQPGPKLTHPERPSLDSICLQCRLQIRRASTATATAPQTKTTSAPTTSAPPKPQQAYRIVSSIVLSRPPILTRPLHPFEKAYHLYNRRLNERLALPFTRYFYYKKGTPGDGEWKRKIRARLTPSRDVGVYSAYGEEAWNDEVLVGDRTGDEESVIEEVIRDAEGSFATPATKPRVGQEPPRKEEQVVAGEEAVEGEGLKSAEEEFQALTQAKKEPVPRPYARETEADRKGDVRSLNRRLERTLYLLVKNKEGRWVFPGDAVKGKEGLHQAAERVIVQAGGINMNTWVVGNAPIGWHQFEYSKMITNKEKGVEELGEKVFFMKGRIMAGQADLSKNVLGDTDFQWLTKEEVQQAVSTQYYASIKNMLAER
;
A
#
# COMPACT_ATOMS: atom_id res chain seq x y z
N MET A 1 -69.74 10.55 15.04
CA MET A 1 -70.57 10.09 13.89
C MET A 1 -70.00 10.71 12.63
N SER A 2 -69.72 9.86 11.61
CA SER A 2 -69.42 10.14 10.19
C SER A 2 -68.18 11.00 9.84
N SER A 3 -67.08 10.55 9.22
CA SER A 3 -66.82 9.75 7.98
C SER A 3 -66.98 10.50 6.65
N SER A 4 -65.87 10.69 5.91
CA SER A 4 -65.68 10.45 4.46
C SER A 4 -64.35 11.06 4.01
N ALA A 5 -63.31 10.35 3.54
CA ALA A 5 -63.13 9.45 2.39
C ALA A 5 -62.56 10.15 1.13
N ARG A 6 -61.48 9.54 0.63
CA ARG A 6 -60.60 9.82 -0.52
C ARG A 6 -61.35 10.15 -1.83
N THR A 7 -60.65 10.77 -2.80
CA THR A 7 -60.44 10.21 -4.17
C THR A 7 -59.54 11.13 -5.03
N ALA A 8 -58.52 10.53 -5.65
CA ALA A 8 -57.74 11.07 -6.75
C ALA A 8 -58.40 10.72 -8.10
N ARG A 9 -58.35 11.61 -9.09
CA ARG A 9 -58.62 11.25 -10.49
C ARG A 9 -57.62 11.85 -11.46
N ARG A 10 -57.21 10.94 -12.34
CA ARG A 10 -56.22 10.92 -13.41
C ARG A 10 -56.90 11.47 -14.69
N ALA A 11 -56.24 12.39 -15.39
CA ALA A 11 -56.70 12.86 -16.71
C ALA A 11 -55.90 12.16 -17.82
N LEU A 12 -56.64 11.55 -18.75
CA LEU A 12 -56.20 10.98 -20.01
C LEU A 12 -56.21 12.08 -21.08
N PHE A 13 -55.20 12.09 -21.96
CA PHE A 13 -55.32 12.69 -23.29
C PHE A 13 -54.73 11.71 -24.31
N GLN A 14 -55.58 11.29 -25.24
CA GLN A 14 -55.26 10.53 -26.45
C GLN A 14 -55.59 11.45 -27.64
N SER A 15 -54.65 11.60 -28.56
CA SER A 15 -54.95 11.71 -29.99
C SER A 15 -53.67 11.39 -30.78
N GLY A 16 -53.80 10.46 -31.72
CA GLY A 16 -52.75 10.05 -32.64
C GLY A 16 -53.02 10.56 -34.05
N MET A 17 -51.95 10.70 -34.83
CA MET A 17 -51.99 10.64 -36.29
C MET A 17 -50.70 9.96 -36.78
N PHE A 18 -50.91 8.88 -37.54
CA PHE A 18 -49.92 8.13 -38.33
C PHE A 18 -49.51 8.92 -39.57
N ILE A 19 -48.27 8.72 -40.07
CA ILE A 19 -47.91 8.60 -41.50
C ILE A 19 -46.54 7.89 -41.62
N SER A 20 -46.42 7.11 -42.69
CA SER A 20 -45.60 5.92 -43.02
C SER A 20 -44.05 5.97 -43.00
N PRO A 21 -43.39 4.79 -42.95
CA PRO A 21 -41.94 4.63 -43.05
C PRO A 21 -41.42 4.66 -44.50
N LEU A 22 -40.29 5.33 -44.72
CA LEU A 22 -39.56 5.38 -45.99
C LEU A 22 -38.81 4.06 -46.28
N GLN A 23 -38.90 3.63 -47.54
CA GLN A 23 -38.16 2.51 -48.13
C GLN A 23 -36.65 2.78 -48.24
N PRO A 24 -35.79 1.75 -48.19
CA PRO A 24 -34.36 1.86 -48.46
C PRO A 24 -34.04 1.79 -49.97
N GLY A 25 -33.22 2.73 -50.44
CA GLY A 25 -32.63 2.79 -51.79
C GLY A 25 -31.39 1.89 -51.98
N PRO A 26 -30.81 1.87 -53.19
CA PRO A 26 -30.10 0.70 -53.73
C PRO A 26 -28.60 0.59 -53.37
N LYS A 27 -28.12 -0.64 -53.54
CA LYS A 27 -26.79 -1.18 -53.26
C LYS A 27 -25.66 -0.44 -53.97
N LEU A 28 -24.61 -0.09 -53.21
CA LEU A 28 -23.26 0.21 -53.71
C LEU A 28 -22.32 -0.91 -53.26
N THR A 29 -21.73 -1.59 -54.23
CA THR A 29 -20.79 -2.71 -54.10
C THR A 29 -19.40 -2.19 -53.74
N HIS A 30 -18.88 -2.58 -52.58
CA HIS A 30 -17.46 -2.52 -52.25
C HIS A 30 -16.83 -3.92 -52.36
N PRO A 31 -15.59 -4.06 -52.85
CA PRO A 31 -14.95 -5.35 -53.03
C PRO A 31 -14.70 -6.05 -51.69
N GLU A 32 -15.09 -7.32 -51.62
CA GLU A 32 -14.91 -8.21 -50.48
C GLU A 32 -13.45 -8.26 -50.02
N ARG A 33 -13.23 -7.95 -48.74
CA ARG A 33 -12.06 -8.46 -48.00
C ARG A 33 -12.41 -9.87 -47.52
N PRO A 34 -11.56 -10.88 -47.73
CA PRO A 34 -11.85 -12.23 -47.23
C PRO A 34 -11.91 -12.22 -45.70
N SER A 35 -13.03 -12.70 -45.16
CA SER A 35 -13.26 -12.89 -43.73
C SER A 35 -12.32 -13.95 -43.17
N LEU A 36 -11.48 -13.57 -42.20
CA LEU A 36 -10.59 -14.46 -41.47
C LEU A 36 -11.30 -15.08 -40.25
N ASP A 37 -12.57 -15.43 -40.39
CA ASP A 37 -13.41 -15.88 -39.26
C ASP A 37 -13.47 -17.41 -39.09
N SER A 38 -12.66 -18.17 -39.83
CA SER A 38 -12.63 -19.64 -39.70
C SER A 38 -11.20 -20.21 -39.60
N ILE A 39 -10.35 -19.60 -38.77
CA ILE A 39 -9.03 -20.18 -38.45
C ILE A 39 -8.88 -20.24 -36.94
N CYS A 40 -8.68 -21.45 -36.41
CA CYS A 40 -8.51 -21.67 -34.97
C CYS A 40 -7.25 -20.97 -34.44
N LEU A 41 -7.29 -20.58 -33.16
CA LEU A 41 -6.25 -19.79 -32.50
C LEU A 41 -4.85 -20.45 -32.59
N GLN A 42 -4.79 -21.78 -32.64
CA GLN A 42 -3.57 -22.59 -32.74
C GLN A 42 -2.87 -22.43 -34.11
N CYS A 43 -3.63 -22.46 -35.21
CA CYS A 43 -3.09 -22.29 -36.57
C CYS A 43 -2.56 -20.87 -36.80
N ARG A 44 -3.18 -19.87 -36.16
CA ARG A 44 -2.76 -18.46 -36.26
C ARG A 44 -1.40 -18.20 -35.63
N LEU A 45 -1.00 -19.00 -34.64
CA LEU A 45 0.30 -18.91 -33.97
C LEU A 45 1.42 -19.61 -34.75
N GLN A 46 1.11 -20.63 -35.57
CA GLN A 46 2.09 -21.31 -36.41
C GLN A 46 2.45 -20.52 -37.69
N ILE A 47 1.48 -19.81 -38.29
CA ILE A 47 1.73 -19.01 -39.51
C ILE A 47 2.70 -17.83 -39.24
N ARG A 48 2.75 -17.30 -38.01
CA ARG A 48 3.70 -16.25 -37.63
C ARG A 48 5.15 -16.74 -37.40
N ARG A 49 5.42 -18.05 -37.44
CA ARG A 49 6.76 -18.61 -37.20
C ARG A 49 7.47 -19.11 -38.47
N ALA A 50 6.83 -19.04 -39.64
CA ALA A 50 7.44 -19.49 -40.89
C ALA A 50 7.69 -18.30 -41.83
N SER A 51 8.78 -17.56 -41.61
CA SER A 51 9.31 -16.62 -42.59
C SER A 51 10.82 -16.43 -42.39
N THR A 52 11.58 -17.51 -42.64
CA THR A 52 12.93 -17.45 -43.23
C THR A 52 13.15 -18.76 -43.98
N ALA A 53 12.58 -18.88 -45.16
CA ALA A 53 12.97 -19.92 -46.12
C ALA A 53 14.17 -19.39 -46.90
N THR A 54 15.38 -19.73 -46.47
CA THR A 54 16.60 -19.51 -47.26
C THR A 54 16.68 -20.65 -48.27
N ALA A 55 16.79 -20.29 -49.55
CA ALA A 55 16.83 -21.22 -50.67
C ALA A 55 18.01 -22.20 -50.57
N THR A 56 17.73 -23.48 -50.85
CA THR A 56 18.71 -24.56 -50.95
C THR A 56 19.58 -24.36 -52.19
N ALA A 57 20.88 -24.10 -52.02
CA ALA A 57 21.87 -24.19 -53.09
C ALA A 57 22.36 -25.66 -53.23
N PRO A 58 22.61 -26.16 -54.45
CA PRO A 58 23.04 -27.54 -54.66
C PRO A 58 24.48 -27.76 -54.17
N GLN A 59 24.69 -28.83 -53.39
CA GLN A 59 26.01 -29.25 -52.92
C GLN A 59 26.74 -30.08 -53.98
N THR A 60 27.87 -29.58 -54.46
CA THR A 60 28.92 -30.39 -55.10
C THR A 60 29.66 -31.20 -54.04
N LYS A 61 29.70 -32.53 -54.24
CA LYS A 61 30.49 -33.45 -53.41
C LYS A 61 31.98 -33.23 -53.69
N THR A 62 32.72 -32.80 -52.67
CA THR A 62 34.18 -32.88 -52.65
C THR A 62 34.57 -33.70 -51.43
N THR A 63 35.16 -34.86 -51.70
CA THR A 63 35.72 -35.80 -50.71
C THR A 63 37.00 -35.18 -50.14
N SER A 64 37.09 -35.00 -48.82
CA SER A 64 38.34 -34.66 -48.14
C SER A 64 38.66 -35.68 -47.03
N ALA A 65 39.92 -36.09 -47.00
CA ALA A 65 40.51 -37.09 -46.12
C ALA A 65 40.45 -36.72 -44.61
N PRO A 66 40.50 -37.70 -43.70
CA PRO A 66 40.37 -37.45 -42.26
C PRO A 66 41.64 -36.82 -41.69
N THR A 67 41.51 -35.62 -41.11
CA THR A 67 42.55 -35.01 -40.28
C THR A 67 42.29 -35.39 -38.83
N THR A 68 43.26 -36.05 -38.19
CA THR A 68 43.26 -36.39 -36.77
C THR A 68 43.17 -35.11 -35.93
N SER A 69 42.02 -34.87 -35.29
CA SER A 69 41.82 -33.70 -34.42
C SER A 69 42.42 -33.95 -33.03
N ALA A 70 43.20 -32.96 -32.56
CA ALA A 70 43.65 -32.87 -31.18
C ALA A 70 42.46 -32.87 -30.20
N PRO A 71 42.63 -33.32 -28.94
CA PRO A 71 41.54 -33.37 -27.98
C PRO A 71 40.93 -31.96 -27.78
N PRO A 72 39.58 -31.86 -27.71
CA PRO A 72 38.92 -30.56 -27.57
C PRO A 72 39.30 -29.93 -26.24
N LYS A 73 39.73 -28.65 -26.27
CA LYS A 73 39.92 -27.85 -25.06
C LYS A 73 38.59 -27.80 -24.28
N PRO A 74 38.61 -27.90 -22.94
CA PRO A 74 37.40 -27.81 -22.14
C PRO A 74 36.70 -26.48 -22.40
N GLN A 75 35.39 -26.53 -22.62
CA GLN A 75 34.59 -25.33 -22.82
C GLN A 75 34.52 -24.57 -21.49
N GLN A 76 34.72 -23.26 -21.54
CA GLN A 76 34.57 -22.38 -20.37
C GLN A 76 33.10 -22.01 -20.20
N ALA A 77 32.57 -22.08 -18.98
CA ALA A 77 31.19 -21.69 -18.70
C ALA A 77 31.04 -20.94 -17.37
N TYR A 78 29.89 -20.29 -17.21
CA TYR A 78 29.47 -19.74 -15.93
C TYR A 78 28.41 -20.63 -15.30
N ARG A 79 28.51 -20.81 -13.98
CA ARG A 79 27.48 -21.49 -13.20
C ARG A 79 26.29 -20.56 -13.03
N ILE A 80 25.09 -21.03 -13.38
CA ILE A 80 23.85 -20.27 -13.25
C ILE A 80 23.28 -20.52 -11.85
N VAL A 81 23.09 -19.44 -11.10
CA VAL A 81 22.56 -19.46 -9.74
C VAL A 81 21.24 -18.69 -9.72
N SER A 82 20.21 -19.28 -9.10
CA SER A 82 18.96 -18.58 -8.80
C SER A 82 18.98 -18.15 -7.33
N SER A 83 18.87 -16.85 -7.10
CA SER A 83 18.82 -16.26 -5.77
C SER A 83 17.49 -15.56 -5.54
N ILE A 84 16.99 -15.58 -4.31
CA ILE A 84 15.72 -15.00 -3.93
C ILE A 84 15.94 -13.73 -3.10
N VAL A 85 15.40 -12.61 -3.58
CA VAL A 85 15.25 -11.38 -2.79
C VAL A 85 13.90 -11.45 -2.08
N LEU A 86 13.88 -12.11 -0.92
CA LEU A 86 12.67 -12.23 -0.11
C LEU A 86 12.46 -10.95 0.69
N SER A 87 11.29 -10.32 0.49
CA SER A 87 10.94 -9.03 1.08
C SER A 87 9.68 -9.10 1.93
N ARG A 88 9.69 -8.46 3.10
CA ARG A 88 8.50 -8.18 3.90
C ARG A 88 8.08 -6.73 3.60
N PRO A 89 6.93 -6.46 2.95
CA PRO A 89 6.49 -5.10 2.62
C PRO A 89 6.15 -4.27 3.88
N PRO A 90 6.15 -2.93 3.81
CA PRO A 90 5.73 -2.10 4.93
C PRO A 90 4.26 -2.38 5.27
N ILE A 91 4.00 -2.59 6.56
CA ILE A 91 2.67 -2.83 7.12
C ILE A 91 2.03 -1.50 7.54
N LEU A 92 2.84 -0.53 7.97
CA LEU A 92 2.40 0.81 8.34
C LEU A 92 2.65 1.82 7.23
N THR A 93 1.80 2.83 7.16
CA THR A 93 2.05 4.03 6.37
C THR A 93 3.31 4.73 6.90
N ARG A 94 4.08 5.31 5.99
CA ARG A 94 5.25 6.13 6.30
C ARG A 94 4.89 7.38 7.12
N PRO A 95 5.78 7.87 7.98
CA PRO A 95 5.56 9.12 8.70
C PRO A 95 5.51 10.30 7.72
N LEU A 96 4.59 11.23 7.96
CA LEU A 96 4.48 12.45 7.18
C LEU A 96 5.65 13.40 7.48
N HIS A 97 6.16 14.03 6.42
CA HIS A 97 7.16 15.09 6.56
C HIS A 97 6.51 16.31 7.24
N PRO A 98 7.23 17.12 8.05
CA PRO A 98 6.65 18.31 8.71
C PRO A 98 5.93 19.26 7.74
N PHE A 99 6.48 19.46 6.54
CA PHE A 99 5.81 20.23 5.49
C PHE A 99 4.48 19.60 5.03
N GLU A 100 4.42 18.28 4.88
CA GLU A 100 3.19 17.59 4.47
C GLU A 100 2.12 17.67 5.56
N LYS A 101 2.50 17.56 6.84
CA LYS A 101 1.60 17.77 7.97
C LYS A 101 0.95 19.16 7.91
N ALA A 102 1.77 20.20 7.76
CA ALA A 102 1.30 21.58 7.65
C ALA A 102 0.41 21.79 6.40
N TYR A 103 0.83 21.26 5.26
CA TYR A 103 0.07 21.32 4.01
C TYR A 103 -1.29 20.62 4.13
N HIS A 104 -1.35 19.46 4.78
CA HIS A 104 -2.62 18.75 5.00
C HIS A 104 -3.55 19.54 5.93
N LEU A 105 -3.03 20.10 7.03
CA LEU A 105 -3.83 20.94 7.92
C LEU A 105 -4.39 22.17 7.18
N TYR A 106 -3.53 22.87 6.43
CA TYR A 106 -3.92 24.02 5.62
C TYR A 106 -5.07 23.67 4.66
N ASN A 107 -4.92 22.59 3.89
CA ASN A 107 -5.96 22.18 2.95
C ASN A 107 -7.26 21.73 3.64
N ARG A 108 -7.19 21.15 4.85
CA ARG A 108 -8.40 20.81 5.60
C ARG A 108 -9.16 22.05 6.06
N ARG A 109 -8.45 23.11 6.50
CA ARG A 109 -9.07 24.39 6.86
C ARG A 109 -9.62 25.13 5.64
N LEU A 110 -8.91 25.09 4.51
CA LEU A 110 -9.43 25.60 3.24
C LEU A 110 -10.69 24.85 2.81
N ASN A 111 -10.68 23.52 2.96
CA ASN A 111 -11.85 22.69 2.67
C ASN A 111 -13.03 23.04 3.59
N GLU A 112 -12.81 23.36 4.86
CA GLU A 112 -13.88 23.82 5.77
C GLU A 112 -14.54 25.13 5.29
N ARG A 113 -13.82 25.99 4.57
CA ARG A 113 -14.37 27.23 3.97
C ARG A 113 -15.18 26.97 2.71
N LEU A 114 -14.73 26.01 1.90
CA LEU A 114 -15.31 25.74 0.58
C LEU A 114 -16.43 24.69 0.62
N ALA A 115 -16.37 23.78 1.60
CA ALA A 115 -17.33 22.72 1.74
C ALA A 115 -18.68 23.27 2.22
N LEU A 116 -19.75 22.59 1.81
CA LEU A 116 -21.08 22.84 2.34
C LEU A 116 -21.10 22.57 3.85
N PRO A 117 -21.83 23.38 4.63
CA PRO A 117 -21.90 23.21 6.07
C PRO A 117 -22.48 21.83 6.44
N PHE A 118 -21.95 21.24 7.50
CA PHE A 118 -22.37 19.91 7.96
C PHE A 118 -23.86 19.88 8.33
N THR A 119 -24.62 19.02 7.65
CA THR A 119 -26.07 18.87 7.84
C THR A 119 -26.41 17.99 9.05
N ARG A 120 -26.27 18.55 10.26
CA ARG A 120 -26.52 17.84 11.54
C ARG A 120 -27.81 17.01 11.55
N TYR A 121 -28.93 17.57 11.09
CA TYR A 121 -30.26 16.92 11.15
C TYR A 121 -30.36 15.62 10.34
N PHE A 122 -29.49 15.42 9.36
CA PHE A 122 -29.43 14.18 8.59
C PHE A 122 -28.88 13.02 9.43
N TYR A 123 -27.92 13.30 10.32
CA TYR A 123 -27.25 12.30 11.16
C TYR A 123 -27.84 12.20 12.57
N TYR A 124 -28.25 13.33 13.14
CA TYR A 124 -28.75 13.43 14.52
C TYR A 124 -30.19 13.94 14.53
N LYS A 125 -31.13 13.10 14.98
CA LYS A 125 -32.54 13.48 15.14
C LYS A 125 -32.72 14.42 16.34
N LYS A 126 -33.53 15.48 16.19
CA LYS A 126 -33.82 16.45 17.27
C LYS A 126 -34.37 15.71 18.49
N GLY A 127 -33.87 16.06 19.68
CA GLY A 127 -34.34 15.49 20.96
C GLY A 127 -33.74 14.12 21.31
N THR A 128 -32.79 13.60 20.52
CA THR A 128 -32.04 12.39 20.90
C THR A 128 -30.84 12.72 21.79
N PRO A 129 -30.40 11.80 22.66
CA PRO A 129 -29.17 11.98 23.45
C PRO A 129 -27.94 12.34 22.59
N GLY A 130 -27.83 11.75 21.40
CA GLY A 130 -26.76 12.04 20.45
C GLY A 130 -26.81 13.48 19.90
N ASP A 131 -28.00 14.05 19.71
CA ASP A 131 -28.14 15.46 19.33
C ASP A 131 -27.69 16.41 20.45
N GLY A 132 -28.07 16.11 21.70
CA GLY A 132 -27.64 16.87 22.87
C GLY A 132 -26.11 16.82 23.06
N GLU A 133 -25.52 15.63 22.91
CA GLU A 133 -24.08 15.43 22.99
C GLU A 133 -23.35 16.16 21.86
N TRP A 134 -23.81 16.05 20.62
CA TRP A 134 -23.24 16.78 19.49
C TRP A 134 -23.25 18.29 19.73
N LYS A 135 -24.38 18.86 20.19
CA LYS A 135 -24.51 20.29 20.52
C LYS A 135 -23.57 20.72 21.64
N ARG A 136 -23.29 19.84 22.61
CA ARG A 136 -22.30 20.10 23.66
C ARG A 136 -20.88 20.15 23.08
N LYS A 137 -20.52 19.15 22.26
CA LYS A 137 -19.18 18.99 21.67
C LYS A 137 -18.85 20.08 20.64
N ILE A 138 -19.81 20.47 19.81
CA ILE A 138 -19.62 21.51 18.78
C ILE A 138 -19.31 22.88 19.39
N ARG A 139 -19.90 23.22 20.55
CA ARG A 139 -19.59 24.47 21.26
C ARG A 139 -18.13 24.55 21.71
N ALA A 140 -17.50 23.41 21.99
CA ALA A 140 -16.11 23.36 22.41
C ALA A 140 -15.12 23.41 21.22
N ARG A 141 -15.50 22.91 20.04
CA ARG A 141 -14.62 22.80 18.86
C ARG A 141 -14.83 23.88 17.80
N LEU A 142 -15.96 24.56 17.80
CA LEU A 142 -16.44 25.51 16.77
C LEU A 142 -16.73 24.88 15.39
N THR A 143 -15.96 23.88 14.96
CA THR A 143 -16.15 23.14 13.70
C THR A 143 -16.67 21.70 13.93
N PRO A 144 -17.47 21.16 12.99
CA PRO A 144 -17.81 19.74 12.94
C PRO A 144 -16.59 18.81 12.81
N SER A 145 -15.52 19.30 12.18
CA SER A 145 -14.27 18.58 11.94
C SER A 145 -13.48 18.39 13.26
N ARG A 146 -12.71 17.31 13.36
CA ARG A 146 -12.01 16.88 14.60
C ARG A 146 -10.52 17.18 14.60
N ASP A 147 -10.01 17.60 13.46
CA ASP A 147 -8.61 17.48 13.06
C ASP A 147 -8.06 18.80 12.49
N VAL A 148 -8.83 19.88 12.57
CA VAL A 148 -8.46 21.24 12.13
C VAL A 148 -8.16 22.18 13.29
N GLY A 149 -8.31 21.69 14.53
CA GLY A 149 -8.24 22.48 15.77
C GLY A 149 -9.41 23.43 15.94
N VAL A 150 -9.20 24.50 16.70
CA VAL A 150 -10.20 25.54 16.94
C VAL A 150 -10.17 26.53 15.77
N TYR A 151 -11.10 26.38 14.84
CA TYR A 151 -11.23 27.22 13.66
C TYR A 151 -12.71 27.35 13.25
N SER A 152 -13.13 28.54 12.85
CA SER A 152 -14.46 28.80 12.29
C SER A 152 -14.34 29.40 10.89
N ALA A 153 -14.94 28.72 9.90
CA ALA A 153 -14.97 29.21 8.52
C ALA A 153 -15.99 30.34 8.29
N TYR A 154 -16.95 30.50 9.20
CA TYR A 154 -18.05 31.45 9.09
C TYR A 154 -18.01 32.37 10.32
N GLY A 155 -17.26 33.48 10.23
CA GLY A 155 -17.10 34.45 11.31
C GLY A 155 -16.11 35.56 10.93
N GLU A 156 -15.97 36.59 11.77
CA GLU A 156 -15.05 37.70 11.52
C GLU A 156 -13.58 37.25 11.48
N GLU A 157 -13.23 36.18 12.21
CA GLU A 157 -11.90 35.59 12.24
C GLU A 157 -11.66 34.49 11.16
N ALA A 158 -12.56 34.32 10.19
CA ALA A 158 -12.42 33.29 9.14
C ALA A 158 -11.20 33.49 8.22
N TRP A 159 -10.60 34.68 8.22
CA TRP A 159 -9.35 34.96 7.51
C TRP A 159 -8.13 34.33 8.18
N ASN A 160 -8.22 33.96 9.46
CA ASN A 160 -7.13 33.41 10.26
C ASN A 160 -7.09 31.87 10.17
N ASP A 161 -7.03 31.36 8.94
CA ASP A 161 -7.01 29.92 8.65
C ASP A 161 -5.59 29.33 8.66
N GLU A 162 -4.57 30.16 8.55
CA GLU A 162 -3.17 29.75 8.68
C GLU A 162 -2.74 29.55 10.14
N VAL A 163 -1.61 28.86 10.30
CA VAL A 163 -1.09 28.48 11.61
C VAL A 163 0.36 28.94 11.73
N LEU A 164 0.72 29.44 12.90
CA LEU A 164 2.09 29.88 13.19
C LEU A 164 3.08 28.70 13.24
N VAL A 165 4.33 28.98 12.91
CA VAL A 165 5.41 28.00 12.98
C VAL A 165 5.57 27.47 14.41
N GLY A 166 5.62 26.15 14.55
CA GLY A 166 5.76 25.47 15.85
C GLY A 166 4.45 25.04 16.48
N ASP A 167 3.31 25.33 15.85
CA ASP A 167 2.04 24.77 16.29
C ASP A 167 1.95 23.26 16.03
N ARG A 168 1.23 22.57 16.92
CA ARG A 168 1.14 21.10 16.93
C ARG A 168 -0.22 20.58 16.47
N THR A 169 -1.17 21.46 16.10
CA THR A 169 -2.53 21.05 15.71
C THR A 169 -2.53 20.06 14.53
N GLY A 170 -1.60 20.22 13.59
CA GLY A 170 -1.47 19.35 12.42
C GLY A 170 -0.68 18.06 12.64
N ASP A 171 -0.12 17.85 13.83
CA ASP A 171 0.60 16.63 14.15
C ASP A 171 -0.37 15.44 14.28
N GLU A 172 0.07 14.27 13.79
CA GLU A 172 -0.72 13.04 13.87
C GLU A 172 -1.09 12.69 15.32
N GLU A 173 -0.16 12.88 16.26
CA GLU A 173 -0.42 12.62 17.68
C GLU A 173 -1.53 13.53 18.24
N SER A 174 -1.47 14.83 17.92
CA SER A 174 -2.48 15.81 18.36
C SER A 174 -3.85 15.45 17.78
N VAL A 175 -3.93 15.15 16.48
CA VAL A 175 -5.18 14.77 15.82
C VAL A 175 -5.78 13.51 16.45
N ILE A 176 -4.96 12.49 16.72
CA ILE A 176 -5.40 11.25 17.37
C ILE A 176 -5.94 11.54 18.77
N GLU A 177 -5.23 12.37 19.56
CA GLU A 177 -5.68 12.77 20.89
C GLU A 177 -7.01 13.54 20.85
N GLU A 178 -7.19 14.45 19.89
CA GLU A 178 -8.44 15.20 19.73
C GLU A 178 -9.63 14.30 19.34
N VAL A 179 -9.41 13.33 18.45
CA VAL A 179 -10.42 12.34 18.07
C VAL A 179 -10.79 11.43 19.25
N ILE A 180 -9.80 10.98 20.03
CA ILE A 180 -10.03 10.15 21.22
C ILE A 180 -10.78 10.95 22.28
N ARG A 181 -10.35 12.19 22.56
CA ARG A 181 -11.03 13.10 23.50
C ARG A 181 -12.48 13.34 23.09
N ASP A 182 -12.75 13.47 21.78
CA ASP A 182 -14.12 13.58 21.28
C ASP A 182 -14.95 12.33 21.52
N ALA A 183 -14.37 11.16 21.29
CA ALA A 183 -15.02 9.87 21.51
C ALA A 183 -15.31 9.63 23.00
N GLU A 184 -14.39 10.00 23.90
CA GLU A 184 -14.57 9.93 25.36
C GLU A 184 -15.61 10.94 25.88
N GLY A 185 -15.99 11.95 25.07
CA GLY A 185 -16.85 13.04 25.50
C GLY A 185 -16.25 13.88 26.63
N SER A 186 -14.92 13.81 26.82
CA SER A 186 -14.16 14.50 27.86
C SER A 186 -13.84 15.95 27.46
N PHE A 187 -14.84 16.67 26.94
CA PHE A 187 -14.73 18.12 26.84
C PHE A 187 -15.10 18.72 28.19
N ALA A 188 -14.10 19.17 28.94
CA ALA A 188 -14.36 20.27 29.85
C ALA A 188 -14.77 21.44 28.97
N THR A 189 -16.05 21.79 28.94
CA THR A 189 -16.48 23.04 28.32
C THR A 189 -15.60 24.14 28.92
N PRO A 190 -14.87 24.94 28.10
CA PRO A 190 -14.18 26.11 28.61
C PRO A 190 -15.23 27.19 28.91
N ALA A 191 -16.06 26.94 29.92
CA ALA A 191 -16.60 28.01 30.72
C ALA A 191 -15.50 28.35 31.71
N THR A 192 -14.85 29.49 31.49
CA THR A 192 -14.04 30.21 32.48
C THR A 192 -12.59 29.76 32.67
N LYS A 193 -11.69 29.98 31.69
CA LYS A 193 -10.41 30.70 31.92
C LYS A 193 -9.96 31.34 30.61
N PRO A 194 -9.96 32.68 30.49
CA PRO A 194 -9.35 33.34 29.33
C PRO A 194 -7.85 33.05 29.30
N ARG A 195 -7.31 32.77 28.11
CA ARG A 195 -5.86 32.86 27.88
C ARG A 195 -5.45 34.31 28.10
N VAL A 196 -4.38 34.52 28.87
CA VAL A 196 -3.88 35.86 29.23
C VAL A 196 -3.65 36.67 27.95
N GLY A 197 -4.42 37.75 27.77
CA GLY A 197 -4.26 38.71 26.66
C GLY A 197 -5.39 38.77 25.63
N GLN A 198 -6.45 37.96 25.73
CA GLN A 198 -7.64 38.12 24.87
C GLN A 198 -8.80 38.77 25.65
N GLU A 199 -9.29 39.92 25.17
CA GLU A 199 -10.52 40.53 25.68
C GLU A 199 -11.71 39.59 25.42
N PRO A 200 -12.65 39.46 26.37
CA PRO A 200 -13.82 38.63 26.19
C PRO A 200 -14.69 39.19 25.03
N PRO A 201 -15.22 38.33 24.15
CA PRO A 201 -16.07 38.80 23.05
C PRO A 201 -17.32 39.50 23.60
N ARG A 202 -17.66 40.65 23.00
CA ARG A 202 -18.85 41.43 23.34
C ARG A 202 -20.10 40.59 23.09
N LYS A 203 -21.09 40.77 23.96
CA LYS A 203 -22.36 40.01 24.02
C LYS A 203 -23.24 40.09 22.75
N GLU A 204 -22.80 40.79 21.70
CA GLU A 204 -23.62 41.11 20.54
C GLU A 204 -23.47 40.11 19.36
N GLU A 205 -22.43 39.26 19.34
CA GLU A 205 -22.27 38.25 18.27
C GLU A 205 -22.96 36.90 18.54
N GLN A 206 -23.70 36.75 19.64
CA GLN A 206 -24.40 35.49 19.96
C GLN A 206 -25.76 35.32 19.24
N VAL A 207 -26.07 36.15 18.25
CA VAL A 207 -27.37 36.17 17.57
C VAL A 207 -27.34 35.43 16.22
N VAL A 208 -26.88 34.18 16.19
CA VAL A 208 -27.23 33.24 15.11
C VAL A 208 -27.57 31.88 15.69
N ALA A 209 -28.72 31.81 16.38
CA ALA A 209 -29.64 30.67 16.40
C ALA A 209 -30.75 30.97 17.41
N GLY A 210 -31.88 31.48 16.92
CA GLY A 210 -33.07 31.68 17.75
C GLY A 210 -33.63 30.35 18.26
N GLU A 211 -33.83 30.29 19.58
CA GLU A 211 -35.03 29.79 20.26
C GLU A 211 -35.04 30.55 21.60
N GLU A 212 -36.15 31.22 21.90
CA GLU A 212 -36.34 32.06 23.09
C GLU A 212 -36.04 31.27 24.38
N ALA A 213 -35.35 31.94 25.31
CA ALA A 213 -35.11 31.44 26.65
C ALA A 213 -36.43 31.36 27.41
N VAL A 214 -36.99 30.16 27.52
CA VAL A 214 -38.01 29.85 28.53
C VAL A 214 -37.25 29.54 29.83
N GLU A 215 -37.29 30.49 30.76
CA GLU A 215 -36.86 30.28 32.15
C GLU A 215 -37.75 29.19 32.78
N GLY A 216 -37.17 28.01 33.00
CA GLY A 216 -37.81 26.89 33.65
C GLY A 216 -36.83 26.18 34.58
N GLU A 217 -37.06 26.30 35.88
CA GLU A 217 -36.21 25.77 36.96
C GLU A 217 -36.03 24.23 36.93
N GLY A 218 -36.75 23.51 36.06
CA GLY A 218 -36.65 22.05 35.87
C GLY A 218 -35.57 21.55 34.89
N LEU A 219 -34.93 22.43 34.11
CA LEU A 219 -33.89 22.01 33.14
C LEU A 219 -32.57 21.63 33.82
N LYS A 220 -32.24 22.24 34.97
CA LYS A 220 -30.99 21.98 35.71
C LYS A 220 -30.94 20.54 36.25
N SER A 221 -32.07 20.04 36.77
CA SER A 221 -32.18 18.67 37.27
C SER A 221 -32.00 17.63 36.16
N ALA A 222 -32.54 17.88 34.97
CA ALA A 222 -32.40 16.96 33.83
C ALA A 222 -30.99 17.01 33.21
N GLU A 223 -30.36 18.19 33.19
CA GLU A 223 -28.96 18.34 32.78
C GLU A 223 -27.99 17.68 33.78
N GLU A 224 -28.26 17.78 35.09
CA GLU A 224 -27.48 17.15 36.16
C GLU A 224 -27.63 15.61 36.17
N GLU A 225 -28.85 15.09 36.03
CA GLU A 225 -29.10 13.64 35.88
C GLU A 225 -28.48 13.08 34.60
N PHE A 226 -28.57 13.82 33.47
CA PHE A 226 -27.90 13.45 32.23
C PHE A 226 -26.38 13.46 32.40
N GLN A 227 -25.82 14.46 33.08
CA GLN A 227 -24.38 14.50 33.39
C GLN A 227 -23.95 13.31 34.26
N ALA A 228 -24.74 12.93 35.28
CA ALA A 228 -24.47 11.78 36.14
C ALA A 228 -24.52 10.45 35.36
N LEU A 229 -25.51 10.25 34.49
CA LEU A 229 -25.62 9.08 33.60
C LEU A 229 -24.47 9.01 32.57
N THR A 230 -24.00 10.17 32.09
CA THR A 230 -22.88 10.27 31.13
C THR A 230 -21.53 10.02 31.82
N GLN A 231 -21.35 10.47 33.07
CA GLN A 231 -20.15 10.18 33.87
C GLN A 231 -20.06 8.70 34.25
N ALA A 232 -21.19 8.02 34.49
CA ALA A 232 -21.22 6.63 34.93
C ALA A 232 -20.86 5.58 33.85
N LYS A 233 -20.79 5.97 32.56
CA LYS A 233 -20.51 5.05 31.43
C LYS A 233 -19.36 5.52 30.52
N LYS A 234 -18.26 6.01 31.09
CA LYS A 234 -17.03 6.22 30.30
C LYS A 234 -16.27 4.92 30.17
N GLU A 235 -16.64 4.12 29.18
CA GLU A 235 -15.74 3.07 28.69
C GLU A 235 -14.50 3.75 28.11
N PRO A 236 -13.28 3.33 28.50
CA PRO A 236 -12.07 3.91 27.94
C PRO A 236 -11.99 3.58 26.45
N VAL A 237 -11.88 4.62 25.62
CA VAL A 237 -11.75 4.44 24.17
C VAL A 237 -10.41 3.74 23.89
N PRO A 238 -10.40 2.62 23.14
CA PRO A 238 -9.17 1.91 22.84
C PRO A 238 -8.23 2.81 22.05
N ARG A 239 -7.01 2.98 22.55
CA ARG A 239 -5.97 3.79 21.90
C ARG A 239 -5.26 2.98 20.82
N PRO A 240 -4.88 3.60 19.69
CA PRO A 240 -4.03 2.93 18.71
C PRO A 240 -2.73 2.42 19.34
N TYR A 241 -2.24 1.28 18.85
CA TYR A 241 -0.93 0.78 19.25
C TYR A 241 0.19 1.73 18.80
N ALA A 242 1.28 1.76 19.57
CA ALA A 242 2.47 2.50 19.18
C ALA A 242 3.02 1.97 17.85
N ARG A 243 3.51 2.89 17.00
CA ARG A 243 4.13 2.54 15.71
C ARG A 243 5.44 1.77 15.89
N GLU A 244 6.17 2.08 16.95
CA GLU A 244 7.39 1.38 17.35
C GLU A 244 7.06 0.14 18.17
N THR A 245 7.59 -1.01 17.77
CA THR A 245 7.36 -2.27 18.47
C THR A 245 8.45 -2.54 19.52
N GLU A 246 8.27 -3.59 20.33
CA GLU A 246 9.33 -4.05 21.24
C GLU A 246 10.60 -4.49 20.49
N ALA A 247 10.44 -5.05 19.28
CA ALA A 247 11.57 -5.47 18.45
C ALA A 247 12.38 -4.27 17.94
N ASP A 248 11.71 -3.14 17.68
CA ASP A 248 12.39 -1.88 17.36
C ASP A 248 13.20 -1.35 18.54
N ARG A 249 12.61 -1.36 19.75
CA ARG A 249 13.30 -0.91 20.96
C ARG A 249 14.50 -1.78 21.32
N LYS A 250 14.39 -3.10 21.10
CA LYS A 250 15.46 -4.07 21.35
C LYS A 250 16.48 -4.15 20.20
N GLY A 251 16.17 -3.60 19.03
CA GLY A 251 17.01 -3.73 17.83
C GLY A 251 17.12 -5.16 17.32
N ASP A 252 16.08 -5.99 17.49
CA ASP A 252 16.13 -7.41 17.10
C ASP A 252 16.02 -7.57 15.58
N VAL A 253 17.16 -7.76 14.92
CA VAL A 253 17.29 -7.95 13.47
C VAL A 253 16.69 -9.25 12.94
N ARG A 254 16.36 -10.22 13.81
CA ARG A 254 15.70 -11.47 13.40
C ARG A 254 14.18 -11.36 13.37
N SER A 255 13.60 -10.37 14.04
CA SER A 255 12.17 -10.18 14.09
C SER A 255 11.62 -9.50 12.82
N LEU A 256 10.53 -10.05 12.28
CA LEU A 256 9.76 -9.42 11.21
C LEU A 256 8.94 -8.21 11.68
N ASN A 257 8.67 -8.13 12.98
CA ASN A 257 7.86 -7.09 13.60
C ASN A 257 8.66 -5.81 13.92
N ARG A 258 9.94 -5.73 13.54
CA ARG A 258 10.72 -4.48 13.62
C ARG A 258 10.46 -3.63 12.37
N ARG A 259 10.52 -2.30 12.47
CA ARG A 259 10.45 -1.35 11.35
C ARG A 259 9.24 -1.62 10.45
N LEU A 260 8.04 -1.58 11.04
CA LEU A 260 6.79 -1.90 10.32
C LEU A 260 6.51 -0.96 9.13
N GLU A 261 7.10 0.23 9.12
CA GLU A 261 6.98 1.23 8.04
C GLU A 261 7.99 1.06 6.90
N ARG A 262 8.94 0.12 7.02
CA ARG A 262 9.96 -0.17 6.00
C ARG A 262 9.88 -1.61 5.50
N THR A 263 10.40 -1.82 4.31
CA THR A 263 10.60 -3.12 3.70
C THR A 263 11.83 -3.75 4.29
N LEU A 264 11.67 -4.98 4.79
CA LEU A 264 12.77 -5.79 5.25
C LEU A 264 13.13 -6.83 4.20
N TYR A 265 14.42 -7.10 4.08
CA TYR A 265 15.00 -8.07 3.17
C TYR A 265 15.69 -9.19 3.98
N LEU A 266 15.43 -10.44 3.61
CA LEU A 266 16.10 -11.58 4.22
C LEU A 266 17.52 -11.71 3.65
N LEU A 267 18.52 -11.63 4.52
CA LEU A 267 19.90 -11.98 4.19
C LEU A 267 20.33 -13.19 5.00
N VAL A 268 21.16 -14.01 4.39
CA VAL A 268 21.78 -15.18 5.02
C VAL A 268 23.30 -15.05 4.98
N LYS A 269 23.94 -15.59 6.02
CA LYS A 269 25.40 -15.64 6.13
C LYS A 269 25.88 -16.99 5.60
N ASN A 270 26.44 -16.96 4.40
CA ASN A 270 26.93 -18.15 3.71
C ASN A 270 28.13 -18.78 4.47
N LYS A 271 28.54 -19.99 4.09
CA LYS A 271 29.70 -20.73 4.65
C LYS A 271 31.00 -19.92 4.64
N GLU A 272 31.16 -19.04 3.64
CA GLU A 272 32.30 -18.14 3.50
C GLU A 272 32.22 -16.91 4.42
N GLY A 273 31.18 -16.81 5.24
CA GLY A 273 30.97 -15.71 6.19
C GLY A 273 30.42 -14.42 5.59
N ARG A 274 30.10 -14.40 4.29
CA ARG A 274 29.54 -13.23 3.59
C ARG A 274 28.02 -13.17 3.70
N TRP A 275 27.49 -11.98 3.90
CA TRP A 275 26.05 -11.70 3.84
C TRP A 275 25.59 -11.58 2.39
N VAL A 276 24.69 -12.47 1.99
CA VAL A 276 24.14 -12.54 0.63
C VAL A 276 22.65 -12.88 0.68
N PHE A 277 21.98 -12.74 -0.46
CA PHE A 277 20.63 -13.28 -0.60
C PHE A 277 20.70 -14.80 -0.72
N PRO A 278 19.73 -15.55 -0.15
CA PRO A 278 19.69 -17.00 -0.31
C PRO A 278 19.70 -17.38 -1.79
N GLY A 279 20.57 -18.32 -2.17
CA GLY A 279 20.74 -18.70 -3.56
C GLY A 279 21.38 -20.08 -3.69
N ASP A 280 21.01 -20.80 -4.74
CA ASP A 280 21.63 -22.07 -5.10
C ASP A 280 21.70 -22.19 -6.63
N ALA A 281 22.58 -23.07 -7.10
CA ALA A 281 22.65 -23.37 -8.52
C ALA A 281 21.36 -23.99 -9.03
N VAL A 282 21.05 -23.66 -10.29
CA VAL A 282 19.94 -24.28 -11.01
C VAL A 282 20.29 -25.75 -11.28
N LYS A 283 19.44 -26.66 -10.84
CA LYS A 283 19.62 -28.12 -10.88
C LYS A 283 18.72 -28.74 -11.96
N GLY A 284 19.29 -29.63 -12.77
CA GLY A 284 18.54 -30.38 -13.78
C GLY A 284 17.88 -29.47 -14.84
N LYS A 285 16.56 -29.57 -14.99
CA LYS A 285 15.75 -28.83 -15.97
C LYS A 285 14.81 -27.79 -15.33
N GLU A 286 15.05 -27.42 -14.08
CA GLU A 286 14.20 -26.43 -13.40
C GLU A 286 14.45 -25.02 -13.96
N GLY A 287 13.41 -24.18 -13.95
CA GLY A 287 13.54 -22.75 -14.29
C GLY A 287 14.04 -21.92 -13.10
N LEU A 288 14.43 -20.66 -13.34
CA LEU A 288 14.88 -19.75 -12.27
C LEU A 288 13.83 -19.56 -11.17
N HIS A 289 12.55 -19.50 -11.55
CA HIS A 289 11.43 -19.38 -10.61
C HIS A 289 11.31 -20.59 -9.69
N GLN A 290 11.27 -21.80 -10.26
CA GLN A 290 11.20 -23.06 -9.51
C GLN A 290 12.44 -23.26 -8.62
N ALA A 291 13.62 -22.91 -9.12
CA ALA A 291 14.85 -22.91 -8.34
C ALA A 291 14.73 -21.96 -7.13
N ALA A 292 14.15 -20.77 -7.30
CA ALA A 292 13.97 -19.82 -6.21
C ALA A 292 12.99 -20.32 -5.14
N GLU A 293 11.87 -20.95 -5.52
CA GLU A 293 10.94 -21.58 -4.58
C GLU A 293 11.63 -22.68 -3.76
N ARG A 294 12.40 -23.55 -4.43
CA ARG A 294 13.20 -24.59 -3.79
C ARG A 294 14.24 -23.99 -2.83
N VAL A 295 14.95 -22.94 -3.26
CA VAL A 295 15.98 -22.26 -2.47
C VAL A 295 15.41 -21.70 -1.17
N ILE A 296 14.25 -21.05 -1.20
CA ILE A 296 13.61 -20.53 0.01
C ILE A 296 13.38 -21.65 1.02
N VAL A 297 12.79 -22.76 0.58
CA VAL A 297 12.47 -23.90 1.45
C VAL A 297 13.74 -24.55 2.00
N GLN A 298 14.80 -24.64 1.19
CA GLN A 298 16.08 -25.21 1.62
C GLN A 298 16.86 -24.30 2.57
N ALA A 299 16.78 -22.99 2.39
CA ALA A 299 17.53 -22.00 3.18
C ALA A 299 16.83 -21.64 4.50
N GLY A 300 15.53 -21.31 4.44
CA GLY A 300 14.77 -20.76 5.56
C GLY A 300 13.65 -21.67 6.08
N GLY A 301 13.53 -22.89 5.55
CA GLY A 301 12.55 -23.88 5.99
C GLY A 301 11.14 -23.68 5.41
N ILE A 302 10.25 -24.61 5.78
CA ILE A 302 8.86 -24.69 5.28
C ILE A 302 7.94 -23.70 6.03
N ASN A 303 8.35 -23.21 7.20
CA ASN A 303 7.54 -22.35 8.08
C ASN A 303 7.47 -20.88 7.62
N MET A 304 7.55 -20.63 6.32
CA MET A 304 7.36 -19.31 5.72
C MET A 304 6.32 -19.39 4.61
N ASN A 305 5.24 -18.61 4.75
CA ASN A 305 4.31 -18.40 3.67
C ASN A 305 4.90 -17.35 2.72
N THR A 306 5.48 -17.83 1.62
CA THR A 306 6.16 -17.00 0.63
C THR A 306 5.50 -17.10 -0.73
N TRP A 307 5.59 -16.01 -1.49
CA TRP A 307 5.11 -15.91 -2.85
C TRP A 307 6.20 -15.32 -3.75
N VAL A 308 6.66 -16.10 -4.73
CA VAL A 308 7.58 -15.61 -5.76
C VAL A 308 6.77 -14.87 -6.82
N VAL A 309 7.10 -13.59 -7.05
CA VAL A 309 6.22 -12.66 -7.78
C VAL A 309 6.04 -13.02 -9.26
N GLY A 310 7.06 -13.60 -9.90
CA GLY A 310 6.98 -13.97 -11.30
C GLY A 310 8.22 -14.70 -11.81
N ASN A 311 8.25 -14.94 -13.12
CA ASN A 311 9.30 -15.71 -13.80
C ASN A 311 10.48 -14.86 -14.27
N ALA A 312 10.32 -13.54 -14.34
CA ALA A 312 11.38 -12.63 -14.76
C ALA A 312 12.30 -12.30 -13.58
N PRO A 313 13.63 -12.40 -13.75
CA PRO A 313 14.56 -11.92 -12.75
C PRO A 313 14.51 -10.39 -12.67
N ILE A 314 14.62 -9.85 -11.46
CA ILE A 314 14.63 -8.40 -11.20
C ILE A 314 16.02 -7.78 -11.34
N GLY A 315 17.06 -8.60 -11.41
CA GLY A 315 18.42 -8.19 -11.65
C GLY A 315 19.37 -9.38 -11.63
N TRP A 316 20.66 -9.10 -11.78
CA TRP A 316 21.69 -10.12 -11.82
C TRP A 316 23.00 -9.58 -11.23
N HIS A 317 23.87 -10.50 -10.83
CA HIS A 317 25.23 -10.22 -10.40
C HIS A 317 26.17 -11.30 -10.93
N GLN A 318 27.37 -10.92 -11.35
CA GLN A 318 28.41 -11.85 -11.77
C GLN A 318 29.54 -11.86 -10.77
N PHE A 319 29.88 -13.05 -10.32
CA PHE A 319 31.01 -13.33 -9.47
C PHE A 319 32.03 -14.14 -10.27
N GLU A 320 33.29 -13.75 -10.23
CA GLU A 320 34.37 -14.46 -10.92
C GLU A 320 35.21 -15.20 -9.88
N TYR A 321 35.52 -16.47 -10.15
CA TYR A 321 36.34 -17.24 -9.25
C TYR A 321 37.81 -16.84 -9.38
N SER A 322 38.50 -16.72 -8.25
CA SER A 322 39.96 -16.49 -8.25
C SER A 322 40.73 -17.65 -8.89
N LYS A 323 40.18 -18.87 -8.87
CA LYS A 323 40.74 -20.06 -9.50
C LYS A 323 39.65 -20.77 -10.30
N MET A 324 40.00 -21.22 -11.51
CA MET A 324 39.10 -22.01 -12.35
C MET A 324 38.76 -23.33 -11.64
N ILE A 325 37.46 -23.61 -11.50
CA ILE A 325 36.99 -24.85 -10.87
C ILE A 325 36.54 -25.78 -11.98
N THR A 326 37.19 -26.94 -12.11
CA THR A 326 36.77 -27.98 -13.05
C THR A 326 35.61 -28.76 -12.46
N ASN A 327 34.43 -28.66 -13.06
CA ASN A 327 33.28 -29.45 -12.65
C ASN A 327 33.37 -30.85 -13.26
N LYS A 328 33.72 -31.84 -12.43
CA LYS A 328 33.95 -33.24 -12.85
C LYS A 328 32.72 -33.90 -13.48
N GLU A 329 31.51 -33.48 -13.13
CA GLU A 329 30.27 -34.10 -13.62
C GLU A 329 29.90 -33.62 -15.03
N LYS A 330 30.25 -32.38 -15.37
CA LYS A 330 29.92 -31.76 -16.67
C LYS A 330 31.10 -31.69 -17.63
N GLY A 331 32.34 -31.92 -17.15
CA GLY A 331 33.55 -31.80 -17.96
C GLY A 331 33.85 -30.37 -18.42
N VAL A 332 33.37 -29.37 -17.67
CA VAL A 332 33.40 -27.94 -18.01
C VAL A 332 34.27 -27.21 -16.97
N GLU A 333 35.04 -26.22 -17.44
CA GLU A 333 35.78 -25.30 -16.58
C GLU A 333 34.88 -24.10 -16.23
N GLU A 334 34.53 -23.97 -14.94
CA GLU A 334 33.71 -22.87 -14.45
C GLU A 334 34.58 -21.65 -14.15
N LEU A 335 34.34 -20.55 -14.87
CA LEU A 335 35.03 -19.26 -14.67
C LEU A 335 34.48 -18.47 -13.49
N GLY A 336 33.21 -18.71 -13.15
CA GLY A 336 32.49 -17.95 -12.13
C GLY A 336 31.01 -18.28 -12.08
N GLU A 337 30.25 -17.48 -11.34
CA GLU A 337 28.81 -17.62 -11.16
C GLU A 337 28.07 -16.40 -11.72
N LYS A 338 26.95 -16.66 -12.39
CA LYS A 338 25.95 -15.65 -12.74
C LYS A 338 24.72 -15.88 -11.88
N VAL A 339 24.52 -14.97 -10.93
CA VAL A 339 23.42 -14.99 -9.98
C VAL A 339 22.28 -14.16 -10.54
N PHE A 340 21.12 -14.77 -10.76
CA PHE A 340 19.89 -14.10 -11.14
C PHE A 340 18.99 -13.97 -9.92
N PHE A 341 18.49 -12.76 -9.67
CA PHE A 341 17.66 -12.46 -8.51
C PHE A 341 16.18 -12.52 -8.87
N MET A 342 15.45 -13.37 -8.15
CA MET A 342 14.00 -13.51 -8.21
C MET A 342 13.36 -12.73 -7.06
N LYS A 343 12.25 -12.05 -7.33
CA LYS A 343 11.53 -11.30 -6.29
C LYS A 343 10.61 -12.23 -5.50
N GLY A 344 10.79 -12.28 -4.19
CA GLY A 344 9.91 -12.99 -3.26
C GLY A 344 9.23 -12.03 -2.28
N ARG A 345 8.01 -12.37 -1.86
CA ARG A 345 7.31 -11.72 -0.75
C ARG A 345 7.01 -12.73 0.34
N ILE A 346 7.22 -12.35 1.60
CA ILE A 346 6.74 -13.10 2.76
C ILE A 346 5.41 -12.50 3.23
N MET A 347 4.44 -13.38 3.52
CA MET A 347 3.12 -13.00 4.03
C MET A 347 2.98 -13.35 5.50
N ALA A 348 3.56 -14.48 5.93
CA ALA A 348 3.53 -14.96 7.31
C ALA A 348 4.66 -15.97 7.55
N GLY A 349 4.91 -16.28 8.81
CA GLY A 349 5.93 -17.26 9.22
C GLY A 349 7.27 -16.63 9.55
N GLN A 350 8.31 -17.46 9.71
CA GLN A 350 9.65 -17.03 10.08
C GLN A 350 10.70 -17.97 9.49
N ALA A 351 11.88 -17.42 9.17
CA ALA A 351 13.01 -18.22 8.71
C ALA A 351 13.56 -19.09 9.86
N ASP A 352 13.75 -20.37 9.56
CA ASP A 352 14.38 -21.34 10.46
C ASP A 352 15.55 -22.02 9.74
N LEU A 353 16.76 -21.84 10.27
CA LEU A 353 18.00 -22.40 9.73
C LEU A 353 18.34 -23.78 10.31
N SER A 354 17.55 -24.31 11.25
CA SER A 354 17.84 -25.57 11.94
C SER A 354 18.01 -26.78 10.99
N LYS A 355 17.33 -26.77 9.84
CA LYS A 355 17.37 -27.84 8.82
C LYS A 355 17.95 -27.36 7.48
N ASN A 356 18.80 -26.34 7.49
CA ASN A 356 19.32 -25.75 6.26
C ASN A 356 20.27 -26.69 5.51
N VAL A 357 19.98 -26.92 4.22
CA VAL A 357 20.78 -27.78 3.32
C VAL A 357 21.95 -27.02 2.68
N LEU A 358 21.82 -25.70 2.52
CA LEU A 358 22.84 -24.83 1.92
C LEU A 358 24.01 -24.58 2.88
N GLY A 359 23.77 -24.79 4.19
CA GLY A 359 24.72 -24.62 5.28
C GLY A 359 25.04 -23.17 5.59
N ASP A 360 24.04 -22.30 5.49
CA ASP A 360 24.11 -20.95 6.02
C ASP A 360 24.11 -20.98 7.55
N THR A 361 24.87 -20.05 8.13
CA THR A 361 25.14 -20.03 9.57
C THR A 361 24.17 -19.15 10.35
N ASP A 362 23.72 -18.06 9.73
CA ASP A 362 22.88 -17.05 10.37
C ASP A 362 21.98 -16.36 9.35
N PHE A 363 20.91 -15.73 9.83
CA PHE A 363 19.98 -14.94 9.02
C PHE A 363 19.57 -13.66 9.73
N GLN A 364 19.29 -12.61 8.94
CA GLN A 364 18.80 -11.33 9.45
C GLN A 364 17.83 -10.71 8.45
N TRP A 365 16.84 -9.98 8.97
CA TRP A 365 15.90 -9.18 8.20
C TRP A 365 16.35 -7.73 8.24
N LEU A 366 16.82 -7.18 7.13
CA LEU A 366 17.47 -5.85 7.06
C LEU A 366 16.72 -4.86 6.16
N THR A 367 16.71 -3.59 6.54
CA THR A 367 16.27 -2.48 5.69
C THR A 367 17.29 -2.18 4.59
N LYS A 368 16.92 -1.43 3.56
CA LYS A 368 17.82 -1.09 2.43
C LYS A 368 19.12 -0.41 2.89
N GLU A 369 19.02 0.45 3.90
CA GLU A 369 20.13 1.20 4.49
C GLU A 369 21.08 0.26 5.24
N GLU A 370 20.54 -0.68 6.01
CA GLU A 370 21.34 -1.69 6.73
C GLU A 370 21.97 -2.72 5.77
N VAL A 371 21.27 -3.09 4.69
CA VAL A 371 21.83 -3.97 3.64
C VAL A 371 23.08 -3.36 3.03
N GLN A 372 23.11 -2.04 2.81
CA GLN A 372 24.29 -1.35 2.29
C GLN A 372 25.52 -1.52 3.19
N GLN A 373 25.31 -1.58 4.51
CA GLN A 373 26.37 -1.72 5.50
C GLN A 373 26.80 -3.18 5.67
N ALA A 374 25.87 -4.13 5.49
CA ALA A 374 26.12 -5.55 5.71
C ALA A 374 26.84 -6.25 4.54
N VAL A 375 26.59 -5.82 3.30
CA VAL A 375 27.12 -6.48 2.09
C VAL A 375 28.31 -5.72 1.49
N SER A 376 29.08 -6.39 0.63
CA SER A 376 30.21 -5.74 -0.05
C SER A 376 29.74 -4.63 -1.01
N THR A 377 30.56 -3.60 -1.20
CA THR A 377 30.21 -2.46 -2.06
C THR A 377 29.90 -2.86 -3.50
N GLN A 378 30.66 -3.81 -4.07
CA GLN A 378 30.45 -4.31 -5.43
C GLN A 378 29.12 -5.08 -5.55
N TYR A 379 28.79 -5.87 -4.53
CA TYR A 379 27.52 -6.59 -4.49
C TYR A 379 26.36 -5.60 -4.33
N TYR A 380 26.47 -4.64 -3.40
CA TYR A 380 25.48 -3.58 -3.20
C TYR A 380 25.20 -2.78 -4.48
N ALA A 381 26.25 -2.43 -5.23
CA ALA A 381 26.11 -1.69 -6.49
C ALA A 381 25.24 -2.43 -7.52
N SER A 382 25.28 -3.78 -7.51
CA SER A 382 24.48 -4.62 -8.39
C SER A 382 23.03 -4.73 -7.90
N ILE A 383 22.81 -4.73 -6.59
CA ILE A 383 21.48 -4.97 -6.01
C ILE A 383 20.69 -3.73 -5.62
N LYS A 384 21.33 -2.55 -5.49
CA LYS A 384 20.71 -1.33 -4.95
C LYS A 384 19.42 -0.89 -5.65
N ASN A 385 19.33 -1.13 -6.96
CA ASN A 385 18.19 -0.73 -7.79
C ASN A 385 17.00 -1.71 -7.66
N MET A 386 17.25 -2.91 -7.15
CA MET A 386 16.21 -3.92 -6.88
C MET A 386 15.52 -3.69 -5.54
N LEU A 387 16.17 -2.97 -4.63
CA LEU A 387 15.68 -2.69 -3.28
C LEU A 387 14.84 -1.40 -3.28
N ALA A 388 13.62 -1.52 -2.75
CA ALA A 388 12.73 -0.41 -2.54
C ALA A 388 13.27 0.48 -1.41
N GLU A 389 13.05 1.79 -1.53
CA GLU A 389 13.38 2.76 -0.47
C GLU A 389 12.48 2.59 0.76
N ARG A 390 11.30 1.99 0.57
CA ARG A 390 10.32 1.70 1.60
C ARG A 390 9.79 0.32 1.48
#